data_AF-A0A841R9F8-F1
#
_entry.id   AF-A0A841R9F8-F1
#
_cell.length_a   1.000
_cell.length_b   1.000
_cell.length_c   1.000
_cell.angle_alpha   90.00
_cell.angle_beta   90.00
_cell.angle_gamma   90.00
#
_symmetry.space_group_name_H-M   'P 1'
#
loop_
_entity.id
_entity.type
_entity.pdbx_description
1 polymer ?
#
loop_
_entity_poly.entity_id
_entity_poly.type
_entity_poly.pdbx_seq_one_letter_code
_entity_poly.pdbx_strand_id
1 'polypeptide(L)'
;MKKFFHSSSLLLTFLFTAFLVASCATQPEKPADEQNGAAAMDSEEVYYKVVLDEAVNGTVTVEPPIPADGLVKAGTQFTLTATPDEGYAVDSIYKMIWIIEAYNYGYFMESTESTWTLTVDPADGRFQTYGPSNIYKLGASFIKESELDGIEVTQNIEYARVGDKSLVYDVYAPEGAKDLPSVVIIHGGGWSANTEDIMRGMGREIAKTGKYVAFALDYRLLNDLDSSGNLVGNSLVDVIEDVFGAIAHIRKNAAEYGGDPGRLAVTGDSAGGHLAAVVANMPHMIGTGGFDGMNFEFWPTGVAESEVAAVRKGIMDSVKVAAPSYGVFTLAPAMAEEMPGLIPAEGNEAWFAQLSPMTHIPNASERRLPPQQCQIGSEDPIIPPAAVQGYVAALEQAGQAAEYIEVPGASHAYFDWKPDPMVQGVFNSTGKTYLKEMIRFFDSNI
;
A
#
# COMPACT_ATOMS: atom_id res chain seq x y z
N MET A 1 -13.79 19.61 -46.51
CA MET A 1 -12.45 19.19 -46.04
C MET A 1 -12.46 19.24 -44.51
N LYS A 2 -12.79 18.10 -43.88
CA LYS A 2 -12.82 17.86 -42.44
C LYS A 2 -12.45 16.38 -42.30
N LYS A 3 -11.43 16.04 -41.51
CA LYS A 3 -11.26 14.75 -40.81
C LYS A 3 -9.95 14.74 -40.02
N PHE A 4 -10.01 14.04 -38.87
CA PHE A 4 -8.96 13.63 -37.93
C PHE A 4 -8.90 14.37 -36.59
N PHE A 5 -9.85 14.01 -35.73
CA PHE A 5 -9.70 13.87 -34.27
C PHE A 5 -10.68 12.76 -33.87
N HIS A 6 -10.18 11.61 -33.41
CA HIS A 6 -10.84 10.55 -32.60
C HIS A 6 -10.05 9.23 -32.78
N SER A 7 -9.03 8.98 -31.94
CA SER A 7 -8.60 7.61 -31.58
C SER A 7 -7.61 7.65 -30.40
N SER A 8 -8.12 7.87 -29.19
CA SER A 8 -7.32 7.69 -27.96
C SER A 8 -8.11 7.03 -26.82
N SER A 9 -9.41 6.75 -26.99
CA SER A 9 -10.25 6.15 -25.94
C SER A 9 -10.50 4.64 -26.10
N LEU A 10 -9.95 3.99 -27.13
CA LEU A 10 -10.23 2.57 -27.43
C LEU A 10 -9.18 1.57 -26.90
N LEU A 11 -8.02 2.03 -26.44
CA LEU A 11 -6.94 1.13 -26.00
C LEU A 11 -7.00 0.83 -24.49
N LEU A 12 -7.54 1.74 -23.68
CA LEU A 12 -7.78 1.53 -22.24
C LEU A 12 -8.87 0.46 -22.00
N THR A 13 -9.78 0.28 -22.96
CA THR A 13 -10.85 -0.72 -22.92
C THR A 13 -10.34 -2.16 -23.12
N PHE A 14 -9.14 -2.36 -23.69
CA PHE A 14 -8.66 -3.68 -24.12
C PHE A 14 -7.93 -4.49 -23.03
N LEU A 15 -7.36 -3.84 -22.01
CA LEU A 15 -6.74 -4.54 -20.86
C LEU A 15 -7.77 -4.90 -19.78
N PHE A 16 -8.81 -4.08 -19.61
CA PHE A 16 -9.95 -4.41 -18.75
C PHE A 16 -10.96 -5.37 -19.40
N THR A 17 -10.93 -5.64 -20.71
CA THR A 17 -11.84 -6.63 -21.31
C THR A 17 -11.49 -8.09 -21.00
N ALA A 18 -10.32 -8.37 -20.43
CA ALA A 18 -10.06 -9.68 -19.80
C ALA A 18 -10.97 -9.91 -18.57
N PHE A 19 -11.55 -8.85 -17.99
CA PHE A 19 -12.61 -8.95 -16.98
C PHE A 19 -14.01 -9.23 -17.56
N LEU A 20 -14.26 -9.05 -18.87
CA LEU A 20 -15.62 -8.95 -19.41
C LEU A 20 -16.21 -10.21 -20.08
N VAL A 21 -15.46 -11.29 -20.29
CA VAL A 21 -15.95 -12.43 -21.12
C VAL A 21 -16.66 -13.53 -20.33
N ALA A 22 -16.76 -13.44 -18.99
CA ALA A 22 -17.44 -14.47 -18.18
C ALA A 22 -18.89 -14.12 -17.77
N SER A 23 -19.42 -12.94 -18.13
CA SER A 23 -20.81 -12.55 -17.79
C SER A 23 -21.70 -12.50 -19.03
N CYS A 24 -21.98 -13.66 -19.60
CA CYS A 24 -23.09 -13.84 -20.55
C CYS A 24 -23.68 -15.25 -20.37
N ALA A 25 -24.36 -15.43 -19.24
CA ALA A 25 -25.43 -16.43 -19.13
C ALA A 25 -26.63 -15.74 -18.47
N THR A 26 -27.74 -15.75 -19.20
CA THR A 26 -29.03 -15.10 -18.89
C THR A 26 -29.54 -15.45 -17.49
N GLN A 27 -29.79 -14.44 -16.66
CA GLN A 27 -30.55 -14.55 -15.41
C GLN A 27 -32.05 -14.76 -15.74
N PRO A 28 -32.76 -15.75 -15.14
CA PRO A 28 -34.21 -15.79 -15.22
C PRO A 28 -34.85 -14.83 -14.18
N GLU A 29 -36.03 -14.30 -14.52
CA GLU A 29 -36.77 -13.29 -13.76
C GLU A 29 -37.08 -13.68 -12.30
N LYS A 30 -37.09 -12.66 -11.44
CA LYS A 30 -37.36 -12.71 -9.99
C LYS A 30 -38.89 -12.74 -9.73
N PRO A 31 -39.43 -13.65 -8.90
CA PRO A 31 -40.78 -13.47 -8.34
C PRO A 31 -40.73 -12.59 -7.07
N ALA A 32 -41.83 -11.86 -6.86
CA ALA A 32 -42.03 -10.90 -5.79
C ALA A 32 -42.44 -11.54 -4.45
N ASP A 33 -42.08 -10.83 -3.37
CA ASP A 33 -42.58 -10.85 -1.97
C ASP A 33 -42.70 -12.18 -1.23
N GLU A 34 -41.87 -12.33 -0.18
CA GLU A 34 -42.32 -12.87 1.11
C GLU A 34 -41.46 -12.31 2.26
N GLN A 35 -42.08 -11.51 3.14
CA GLN A 35 -41.56 -11.21 4.49
C GLN A 35 -41.69 -12.48 5.35
N ASN A 36 -40.61 -12.90 6.02
CA ASN A 36 -40.58 -13.26 7.45
C ASN A 36 -39.32 -14.05 7.85
N GLY A 37 -38.84 -13.76 9.06
CA GLY A 37 -38.15 -14.74 9.90
C GLY A 37 -36.63 -14.65 9.89
N ALA A 38 -36.07 -14.01 10.93
CA ALA A 38 -34.73 -14.30 11.41
C ALA A 38 -34.68 -15.77 11.84
N ALA A 39 -34.36 -16.66 10.90
CA ALA A 39 -33.96 -18.03 11.19
C ALA A 39 -32.47 -18.00 11.56
N ALA A 40 -32.15 -18.51 12.75
CA ALA A 40 -30.77 -18.78 13.16
C ALA A 40 -30.12 -19.64 12.07
N MET A 41 -29.04 -19.14 11.47
CA MET A 41 -28.21 -19.96 10.59
C MET A 41 -27.56 -21.03 11.46
N ASP A 42 -27.92 -22.29 11.23
CA ASP A 42 -27.15 -23.44 11.67
C ASP A 42 -25.72 -23.26 11.15
N SER A 43 -24.74 -23.18 12.04
CA SER A 43 -23.35 -22.92 11.67
C SER A 43 -22.77 -24.19 11.03
N GLU A 44 -22.85 -24.31 9.70
CA GLU A 44 -22.03 -25.29 8.98
C GLU A 44 -20.57 -25.07 9.36
N GLU A 45 -19.88 -26.14 9.77
CA GLU A 45 -18.46 -26.06 10.10
C GLU A 45 -17.67 -25.70 8.84
N VAL A 46 -17.06 -24.52 8.82
CA VAL A 46 -16.24 -24.06 7.68
C VAL A 46 -14.85 -24.67 7.79
N TYR A 47 -14.37 -25.28 6.70
CA TYR A 47 -13.03 -25.84 6.59
C TYR A 47 -12.22 -25.12 5.51
N TYR A 48 -10.92 -25.00 5.76
CA TYR A 48 -9.92 -24.43 4.88
C TYR A 48 -8.85 -25.46 4.56
N LYS A 49 -8.33 -25.38 3.33
CA LYS A 49 -7.17 -26.14 2.90
C LYS A 49 -5.91 -25.41 3.34
N VAL A 50 -5.16 -25.97 4.27
CA VAL A 50 -3.88 -25.40 4.73
C VAL A 50 -2.74 -26.19 4.13
N VAL A 51 -1.74 -25.48 3.62
CA VAL A 51 -0.53 -26.03 3.01
C VAL A 51 0.67 -25.35 3.65
N LEU A 52 1.68 -26.13 4.01
CA LEU A 52 2.98 -25.59 4.43
C LEU A 52 3.89 -25.57 3.21
N ASP A 53 4.39 -24.39 2.87
CA ASP A 53 5.35 -24.21 1.79
C ASP A 53 6.73 -24.76 2.20
N GLU A 54 7.50 -25.22 1.21
CA GLU A 54 8.87 -25.66 1.43
C GLU A 54 9.77 -24.45 1.72
N ALA A 55 10.46 -24.49 2.87
CA ALA A 55 11.43 -23.48 3.25
C ALA A 55 12.75 -23.65 2.49
N VAL A 56 13.35 -22.53 2.07
CA VAL A 56 14.68 -22.48 1.45
C VAL A 56 15.59 -21.63 2.33
N ASN A 57 16.81 -22.12 2.62
CA ASN A 57 17.78 -21.50 3.53
C ASN A 57 17.36 -21.47 5.01
N GLY A 58 16.54 -22.43 5.40
CA GLY A 58 16.07 -22.60 6.76
C GLY A 58 15.01 -23.69 6.84
N THR A 59 14.37 -23.79 8.01
CA THR A 59 13.30 -24.74 8.28
C THR A 59 12.12 -24.03 8.93
N VAL A 60 10.90 -24.51 8.62
CA VAL A 60 9.67 -24.06 9.27
C VAL A 60 8.94 -25.26 9.84
N THR A 61 8.56 -25.19 11.12
CA THR A 61 7.73 -26.20 11.78
C THR A 61 6.39 -25.62 12.17
N VAL A 62 5.35 -26.45 12.21
CA VAL A 62 3.98 -26.04 12.54
C VAL A 62 3.39 -26.93 13.65
N GLU A 63 2.83 -26.31 14.69
CA GLU A 63 2.16 -26.99 15.80
C GLU A 63 0.76 -26.43 16.03
N PRO A 64 -0.31 -27.26 16.08
CA PRO A 64 -0.32 -28.70 15.83
C PRO A 64 0.03 -29.05 14.36
N PRO A 65 0.43 -30.30 14.07
CA PRO A 65 0.72 -30.70 12.70
C PRO A 65 -0.52 -30.55 11.81
N ILE A 66 -0.32 -30.03 10.59
CA ILE A 66 -1.39 -29.93 9.59
C ILE A 66 -1.86 -31.35 9.21
N PRO A 67 -3.18 -31.62 9.19
CA PRO A 67 -3.72 -32.91 8.76
C PRO A 67 -3.21 -33.33 7.38
N ALA A 68 -3.10 -34.64 7.13
CA ALA A 68 -2.54 -35.16 5.88
C ALA A 68 -3.35 -34.76 4.63
N ASP A 69 -4.67 -34.56 4.77
CA ASP A 69 -5.55 -34.04 3.73
C ASP A 69 -5.55 -32.50 3.63
N GLY A 70 -4.85 -31.83 4.55
CA GLY A 70 -4.75 -30.38 4.70
C GLY A 70 -6.06 -29.70 5.08
N LEU A 71 -7.12 -30.42 5.45
CA LEU A 71 -8.40 -29.81 5.79
C LEU A 71 -8.41 -29.41 7.27
N VAL A 72 -8.56 -28.11 7.51
CA VAL A 72 -8.46 -27.51 8.85
C VAL A 72 -9.73 -26.71 9.14
N LYS A 73 -10.30 -26.91 10.32
CA LYS A 73 -11.49 -26.19 10.75
C LYS A 73 -11.18 -24.71 10.99
N ALA A 74 -12.09 -23.82 10.59
CA ALA A 74 -12.05 -22.41 10.96
C ALA A 74 -11.88 -22.22 12.48
N GLY A 75 -11.07 -21.24 12.88
CA GLY A 75 -10.71 -20.97 14.27
C GLY A 75 -9.56 -21.84 14.80
N THR A 76 -9.04 -22.80 14.01
CA THR A 76 -7.84 -23.55 14.40
C THR A 76 -6.64 -22.61 14.47
N GLN A 77 -5.87 -22.70 15.55
CA GLN A 77 -4.62 -21.97 15.72
C GLN A 77 -3.43 -22.85 15.39
N PHE A 78 -2.45 -22.27 14.70
CA PHE A 78 -1.14 -22.86 14.45
C PHE A 78 -0.07 -21.94 15.01
N THR A 79 0.95 -22.53 15.62
CA THR A 79 2.21 -21.85 15.93
C THR A 79 3.25 -22.31 14.93
N LEU A 80 3.78 -21.36 14.18
CA LEU A 80 4.90 -21.59 13.28
C LEU A 80 6.19 -21.18 13.98
N THR A 81 7.24 -21.96 13.78
CA THR A 81 8.60 -21.61 14.22
C THR A 81 9.54 -21.70 13.03
N ALA A 82 10.20 -20.60 12.70
CA ALA A 82 11.20 -20.52 11.65
C ALA A 82 12.60 -20.60 12.26
N THR A 83 13.46 -21.45 11.70
CA THR A 83 14.87 -21.58 12.09
C THR A 83 15.75 -21.41 10.86
N PRO A 84 16.57 -20.35 10.77
CA PRO A 84 17.41 -20.12 9.60
C PRO A 84 18.59 -21.10 9.55
N ASP A 85 19.09 -21.37 8.34
CA ASP A 85 20.37 -22.04 8.13
C ASP A 85 21.55 -21.10 8.47
N GLU A 86 22.76 -21.65 8.63
CA GLU A 86 23.97 -20.85 8.90
C GLU A 86 24.19 -19.77 7.82
N GLY A 87 24.36 -18.50 8.25
CA GLY A 87 24.54 -17.34 7.38
C GLY A 87 23.25 -16.71 6.86
N TYR A 88 22.10 -17.18 7.34
CA TYR A 88 20.78 -16.63 7.04
C TYR A 88 20.06 -16.14 8.30
N ALA A 89 19.11 -15.24 8.11
CA ALA A 89 18.19 -14.74 9.13
C ALA A 89 16.75 -14.97 8.67
N VAL A 90 15.83 -15.07 9.62
CA VAL A 90 14.39 -15.03 9.34
C VAL A 90 14.07 -13.66 8.75
N ASP A 91 13.49 -13.63 7.55
CA ASP A 91 12.93 -12.41 6.96
C ASP A 91 11.49 -12.24 7.40
N SER A 92 10.69 -13.32 7.28
CA SER A 92 9.34 -13.37 7.83
C SER A 92 8.82 -14.80 7.94
N ILE A 93 7.95 -15.04 8.91
CA ILE A 93 6.92 -16.09 8.84
C ILE A 93 5.71 -15.49 8.14
N TYR A 94 5.04 -16.23 7.27
CA TYR A 94 3.89 -15.72 6.54
C TYR A 94 2.69 -16.66 6.52
N LYS A 95 1.53 -16.02 6.35
CA LYS A 95 0.24 -16.61 5.99
C LYS A 95 -0.21 -15.94 4.70
N MET A 96 -0.30 -16.72 3.62
CA MET A 96 -0.75 -16.25 2.33
C MET A 96 -2.13 -16.80 2.00
N ILE A 97 -3.00 -15.92 1.54
CA ILE A 97 -4.33 -16.24 1.04
C ILE A 97 -4.42 -15.79 -0.42
N TRP A 98 -5.12 -16.55 -1.25
CA TRP A 98 -5.34 -16.16 -2.64
C TRP A 98 -6.35 -15.04 -2.74
N ILE A 99 -6.02 -14.00 -3.49
CA ILE A 99 -6.99 -12.97 -3.90
C ILE A 99 -7.55 -13.35 -5.28
N ILE A 100 -6.67 -13.68 -6.23
CA ILE A 100 -7.06 -14.14 -7.57
C ILE A 100 -6.15 -15.29 -8.02
N GLU A 101 -6.67 -16.52 -7.87
CA GLU A 101 -5.94 -17.77 -8.19
C GLU A 101 -5.47 -17.81 -9.66
N ALA A 102 -6.28 -17.28 -10.59
CA ALA A 102 -5.98 -17.30 -12.03
C ALA A 102 -4.76 -16.45 -12.42
N TYR A 103 -4.39 -15.45 -11.61
CA TYR A 103 -3.26 -14.54 -11.85
C TYR A 103 -2.09 -14.77 -10.90
N ASN A 104 -2.12 -15.88 -10.14
CA ASN A 104 -1.10 -16.19 -9.14
C ASN A 104 -0.86 -15.03 -8.15
N TYR A 105 -1.93 -14.30 -7.76
CA TYR A 105 -1.84 -13.14 -6.89
C TYR A 105 -2.33 -13.45 -5.47
N GLY A 106 -1.40 -13.45 -4.52
CA GLY A 106 -1.63 -13.70 -3.10
C GLY A 106 -1.48 -12.46 -2.23
N TYR A 107 -2.31 -12.39 -1.19
CA TYR A 107 -2.14 -11.48 -0.07
C TYR A 107 -1.29 -12.17 0.99
N PHE A 108 -0.22 -11.51 1.45
CA PHE A 108 0.65 -12.01 2.49
C PHE A 108 0.40 -11.24 3.79
N MET A 109 0.22 -11.98 4.87
CA MET A 109 0.32 -11.47 6.23
C MET A 109 1.60 -12.02 6.82
N GLU A 110 2.44 -11.16 7.36
CA GLU A 110 3.79 -11.51 7.76
C GLU A 110 4.04 -11.21 9.24
N SER A 111 5.06 -11.87 9.79
CA SER A 111 5.65 -11.55 11.07
C SER A 111 7.16 -11.74 10.95
N THR A 112 7.94 -10.75 11.38
CA THR A 112 9.40 -10.81 11.39
C THR A 112 9.96 -11.61 12.58
N GLU A 113 9.10 -12.04 13.50
CA GLU A 113 9.47 -12.89 14.63
C GLU A 113 9.79 -14.32 14.17
N SER A 114 10.69 -14.99 14.90
CA SER A 114 11.02 -16.41 14.62
C SER A 114 9.92 -17.38 15.05
N THR A 115 8.86 -16.90 15.70
CA THR A 115 7.68 -17.70 16.06
C THR A 115 6.42 -16.85 15.95
N TRP A 116 5.38 -17.38 15.32
CA TRP A 116 4.11 -16.68 15.16
C TRP A 116 2.93 -17.63 15.34
N THR A 117 1.96 -17.23 16.18
CA THR A 117 0.68 -17.94 16.32
C THR A 117 -0.37 -17.28 15.44
N LEU A 118 -0.86 -18.03 14.45
CA LEU A 118 -1.89 -17.59 13.52
C LEU A 118 -3.18 -18.38 13.71
N THR A 119 -4.30 -17.76 13.38
CA THR A 119 -5.61 -18.40 13.33
C THR A 119 -6.06 -18.54 11.87
N VAL A 120 -6.67 -19.68 11.55
CA VAL A 120 -7.44 -19.85 10.31
C VAL A 120 -8.76 -19.10 10.49
N ASP A 121 -8.83 -17.85 10.04
CA ASP A 121 -9.96 -16.95 10.34
C ASP A 121 -10.88 -16.80 9.12
N PRO A 122 -12.20 -17.08 9.26
CA PRO A 122 -13.17 -16.76 8.21
C PRO A 122 -13.15 -15.32 7.70
N ALA A 123 -12.74 -14.36 8.54
CA ALA A 123 -12.58 -12.97 8.15
C ALA A 123 -11.45 -12.76 7.12
N ASP A 124 -10.45 -13.64 7.04
CA ASP A 124 -9.41 -13.56 6.02
C ASP A 124 -10.01 -13.69 4.60
N GLY A 125 -11.15 -14.37 4.45
CA GLY A 125 -11.86 -14.50 3.18
C GLY A 125 -12.40 -13.17 2.64
N ARG A 126 -12.45 -12.09 3.44
CA ARG A 126 -12.91 -10.76 3.01
C ARG A 126 -12.02 -10.12 1.95
N PHE A 127 -10.76 -10.53 1.86
CA PHE A 127 -9.82 -10.08 0.83
C PHE A 127 -10.01 -10.80 -0.52
N GLN A 128 -10.91 -11.79 -0.62
CA GLN A 128 -11.15 -12.53 -1.85
C GLN A 128 -12.10 -11.76 -2.78
N THR A 129 -11.59 -11.37 -3.95
CA THR A 129 -12.41 -10.70 -4.97
C THR A 129 -13.06 -11.70 -5.94
N TYR A 130 -12.42 -12.86 -6.20
CA TYR A 130 -12.93 -13.87 -7.14
C TYR A 130 -12.53 -15.32 -6.79
N GLY A 131 -13.51 -16.18 -6.50
CA GLY A 131 -13.39 -17.65 -6.51
C GLY A 131 -13.21 -18.34 -5.14
N PRO A 132 -13.62 -19.62 -5.00
CA PRO A 132 -13.70 -20.33 -3.71
C PRO A 132 -12.38 -21.00 -3.29
N SER A 133 -11.23 -20.31 -3.38
CA SER A 133 -9.99 -20.91 -2.87
C SER A 133 -9.83 -20.62 -1.38
N ASN A 134 -10.45 -21.47 -0.56
CA ASN A 134 -10.24 -21.55 0.90
C ASN A 134 -8.82 -22.08 1.22
N ILE A 135 -7.78 -21.61 0.54
CA ILE A 135 -6.41 -22.12 0.66
C ILE A 135 -5.54 -21.13 1.42
N TYR A 136 -4.96 -21.61 2.51
CA TYR A 136 -3.93 -20.92 3.28
C TYR A 136 -2.59 -21.56 2.95
N LYS A 137 -1.64 -20.75 2.52
CA LYS A 137 -0.23 -21.14 2.47
C LYS A 137 0.47 -20.56 3.68
N LEU A 138 1.11 -21.43 4.45
CA LEU A 138 1.91 -21.04 5.60
C LEU A 138 3.38 -21.29 5.24
N GLY A 139 4.29 -20.45 5.70
CA GLY A 139 5.70 -20.66 5.41
C GLY A 139 6.59 -19.66 6.13
N ALA A 140 7.87 -19.69 5.76
CA ALA A 140 8.84 -18.71 6.21
C ALA A 140 9.78 -18.34 5.06
N SER A 141 10.16 -17.08 4.99
CA SER A 141 11.21 -16.57 4.12
C SER A 141 12.46 -16.27 4.93
N PHE A 142 13.61 -16.51 4.29
CA PHE A 142 14.92 -16.33 4.88
C PHE A 142 15.78 -15.49 3.94
N ILE A 143 16.53 -14.56 4.52
CA ILE A 143 17.47 -13.68 3.83
C ILE A 143 18.88 -13.95 4.32
N LYS A 144 19.89 -13.52 3.58
CA LYS A 144 21.27 -13.54 4.11
C LYS A 144 21.37 -12.59 5.30
N GLU A 145 22.10 -12.97 6.34
CA GLU A 145 22.36 -12.09 7.50
C GLU A 145 22.92 -10.73 7.06
N SER A 146 23.76 -10.72 6.02
CA SER A 146 24.34 -9.50 5.45
C SER A 146 23.31 -8.49 4.91
N GLU A 147 22.05 -8.91 4.69
CA GLU A 147 20.98 -7.99 4.33
C GLU A 147 20.52 -7.12 5.51
N LEU A 148 20.95 -7.41 6.73
CA LEU A 148 20.67 -6.66 7.96
C LEU A 148 21.92 -5.97 8.54
N ASP A 149 23.08 -6.11 7.90
CA ASP A 149 24.33 -5.52 8.39
C ASP A 149 24.23 -3.98 8.51
N GLY A 150 24.58 -3.45 9.68
CA GLY A 150 24.70 -2.02 9.93
C GLY A 150 23.37 -1.26 9.99
N ILE A 151 22.26 -1.96 10.16
CA ILE A 151 20.93 -1.36 10.34
C ILE A 151 20.22 -1.92 11.57
N GLU A 152 19.42 -1.08 12.20
CA GLU A 152 18.46 -1.42 13.25
C GLU A 152 17.06 -1.35 12.66
N VAL A 153 16.25 -2.39 12.89
CA VAL A 153 14.86 -2.46 12.44
C VAL A 153 13.94 -2.51 13.64
N THR A 154 13.00 -1.58 13.72
CA THR A 154 11.94 -1.56 14.75
C THR A 154 10.60 -1.70 14.06
N GLN A 155 9.83 -2.70 14.44
CA GLN A 155 8.62 -3.09 13.73
C GLN A 155 7.36 -2.63 14.45
N ASN A 156 6.26 -2.46 13.72
CA ASN A 156 4.91 -2.30 14.29
C ASN A 156 4.75 -1.11 15.26
N ILE A 157 5.36 0.05 14.98
CA ILE A 157 5.16 1.25 15.79
C ILE A 157 3.74 1.79 15.54
N GLU A 158 2.85 1.59 16.50
CA GLU A 158 1.46 2.07 16.43
C GLU A 158 1.39 3.60 16.48
N TYR A 159 0.80 4.21 15.44
CA TYR A 159 0.54 5.66 15.41
C TYR A 159 -0.93 5.99 15.72
N ALA A 160 -1.84 5.05 15.47
CA ALA A 160 -3.25 5.17 15.78
C ALA A 160 -3.93 3.80 15.83
N ARG A 161 -5.11 3.75 16.44
CA ARG A 161 -6.00 2.59 16.42
C ARG A 161 -7.40 3.02 15.99
N VAL A 162 -7.94 2.36 14.97
CA VAL A 162 -9.29 2.62 14.43
C VAL A 162 -10.07 1.31 14.45
N GLY A 163 -11.12 1.25 15.27
CA GLY A 163 -11.80 -0.01 15.55
C GLY A 163 -10.81 -1.06 16.06
N ASP A 164 -10.74 -2.21 15.39
CA ASP A 164 -9.81 -3.28 15.72
C ASP A 164 -8.45 -3.15 15.01
N LYS A 165 -8.35 -2.34 13.94
CA LYS A 165 -7.12 -2.19 13.15
C LYS A 165 -6.12 -1.28 13.87
N SER A 166 -4.97 -1.87 14.17
CA SER A 166 -3.75 -1.15 14.54
C SER A 166 -3.19 -0.50 13.28
N LEU A 167 -2.92 0.80 13.33
CA LEU A 167 -2.22 1.47 12.25
C LEU A 167 -0.79 1.72 12.69
N VAL A 168 0.14 1.17 11.93
CA VAL A 168 1.53 1.04 12.33
C VAL A 168 2.48 1.55 11.24
N TYR A 169 3.74 1.73 11.62
CA TYR A 169 4.83 1.80 10.66
C TYR A 169 6.05 1.05 11.20
N ASP A 170 6.90 0.62 10.28
CA ASP A 170 8.21 0.07 10.55
C ASP A 170 9.29 1.15 10.38
N VAL A 171 10.35 1.03 11.18
CA VAL A 171 11.53 1.89 11.11
C VAL A 171 12.74 1.07 10.71
N TYR A 172 13.48 1.57 9.72
CA TYR A 172 14.78 1.04 9.29
C TYR A 172 15.80 2.16 9.44
N ALA A 173 16.73 2.03 10.38
CA ALA A 173 17.72 3.04 10.70
C ALA A 173 19.13 2.49 10.55
N PRO A 174 20.11 3.26 10.06
CA PRO A 174 21.52 2.90 10.22
C PRO A 174 21.89 2.76 11.70
N GLU A 175 22.77 1.82 12.04
CA GLU A 175 23.31 1.73 13.40
C GLU A 175 23.93 3.06 13.83
N GLY A 176 23.53 3.57 14.99
CA GLY A 176 24.01 4.86 15.50
C GLY A 176 23.52 6.08 14.72
N ALA A 177 22.41 5.97 13.97
CA ALA A 177 21.77 7.08 13.28
C ALA A 177 21.56 8.28 14.20
N LYS A 178 21.85 9.48 13.67
CA LYS A 178 21.65 10.74 14.39
C LYS A 178 21.51 11.90 13.42
N ASP A 179 20.41 12.63 13.55
CA ASP A 179 20.12 13.83 12.75
C ASP A 179 20.22 13.56 11.24
N LEU A 180 19.73 12.40 10.80
CA LEU A 180 19.67 12.02 9.39
C LEU A 180 18.32 12.41 8.80
N PRO A 181 18.24 12.85 7.53
CA PRO A 181 16.94 12.98 6.86
C PRO A 181 16.12 11.70 6.94
N SER A 182 14.81 11.85 6.99
CA SER A 182 13.89 10.71 7.05
C SER A 182 13.24 10.47 5.69
N VAL A 183 12.99 9.21 5.33
CA VAL A 183 12.20 8.83 4.16
C VAL A 183 10.93 8.14 4.65
N VAL A 184 9.77 8.72 4.35
CA VAL A 184 8.48 8.05 4.57
C VAL A 184 8.12 7.25 3.33
N ILE A 185 7.91 5.95 3.49
CA ILE A 185 7.55 5.01 2.42
C ILE A 185 6.07 4.63 2.59
N ILE A 186 5.29 4.81 1.54
CA ILE A 186 3.86 4.49 1.49
C ILE A 186 3.66 3.34 0.52
N HIS A 187 3.10 2.22 0.99
CA HIS A 187 2.99 1.03 0.16
C HIS A 187 1.91 1.13 -0.92
N GLY A 188 2.09 0.40 -2.02
CA GLY A 188 1.07 0.15 -3.04
C GLY A 188 0.12 -1.00 -2.68
N GLY A 189 -0.73 -1.38 -3.63
CA GLY A 189 -1.76 -2.43 -3.44
C GLY A 189 -3.18 -1.98 -3.76
N GLY A 190 -3.35 -0.98 -4.63
CA GLY A 190 -4.66 -0.49 -5.04
C GLY A 190 -5.51 0.02 -3.88
N TRP A 191 -4.89 0.53 -2.80
CA TRP A 191 -5.54 0.95 -1.55
C TRP A 191 -6.34 -0.14 -0.83
N SER A 192 -6.36 -1.38 -1.34
CA SER A 192 -7.21 -2.48 -0.87
C SER A 192 -6.40 -3.74 -0.48
N ALA A 193 -5.08 -3.69 -0.61
CA ALA A 193 -4.21 -4.81 -0.33
C ALA A 193 -2.83 -4.35 0.19
N ASN A 194 -2.08 -5.35 0.67
CA ASN A 194 -0.77 -5.27 1.32
C ASN A 194 -0.79 -4.56 2.68
N THR A 195 0.39 -4.54 3.30
CA THR A 195 0.76 -3.86 4.55
C THR A 195 2.12 -3.18 4.33
N GLU A 196 2.67 -2.51 5.35
CA GLU A 196 4.01 -1.92 5.35
C GLU A 196 5.13 -2.93 5.02
N ASP A 197 4.92 -4.21 5.31
CA ASP A 197 5.89 -5.29 5.10
C ASP A 197 6.36 -5.39 3.65
N ILE A 198 5.48 -5.06 2.70
CA ILE A 198 5.80 -5.13 1.27
C ILE A 198 6.92 -4.16 0.88
N MET A 199 7.19 -3.16 1.72
CA MET A 199 8.23 -2.15 1.53
C MET A 199 9.51 -2.45 2.31
N ARG A 200 9.60 -3.59 3.02
CA ARG A 200 10.77 -4.00 3.81
C ARG A 200 12.06 -4.02 3.00
N GLY A 201 12.00 -4.49 1.75
CA GLY A 201 13.12 -4.44 0.81
C GLY A 201 13.66 -3.01 0.61
N MET A 202 12.76 -2.06 0.31
CA MET A 202 13.10 -0.66 0.12
C MET A 202 13.63 -0.01 1.41
N GLY A 203 12.97 -0.26 2.55
CA GLY A 203 13.38 0.28 3.86
C GLY A 203 14.82 -0.10 4.22
N ARG A 204 15.18 -1.38 4.07
CA ARG A 204 16.56 -1.86 4.29
C ARG A 204 17.58 -1.19 3.36
N GLU A 205 17.29 -1.12 2.06
CA GLU A 205 18.24 -0.56 1.10
C GLU A 205 18.44 0.96 1.30
N ILE A 206 17.41 1.69 1.72
CA ILE A 206 17.53 3.10 2.11
C ILE A 206 18.39 3.24 3.37
N ALA A 207 18.12 2.46 4.42
CA ALA A 207 18.90 2.50 5.65
C ALA A 207 20.37 2.11 5.43
N LYS A 208 20.66 1.10 4.60
CA LYS A 208 22.04 0.69 4.24
C LYS A 208 22.87 1.77 3.56
N THR A 209 22.26 2.84 3.05
CA THR A 209 23.02 3.99 2.54
C THR A 209 23.80 4.71 3.64
N GLY A 210 23.39 4.55 4.92
CA GLY A 210 23.92 5.29 6.06
C GLY A 210 23.50 6.76 6.10
N LYS A 211 22.63 7.21 5.18
CA LYS A 211 22.27 8.63 5.00
C LYS A 211 20.85 8.96 5.46
N TYR A 212 19.99 7.96 5.60
CA TYR A 212 18.55 8.14 5.82
C TYR A 212 18.03 7.18 6.87
N VAL A 213 17.01 7.61 7.60
CA VAL A 213 16.14 6.71 8.37
C VAL A 213 14.85 6.53 7.58
N ALA A 214 14.46 5.27 7.30
CA ALA A 214 13.24 4.98 6.56
C ALA A 214 12.09 4.58 7.50
N PHE A 215 10.90 5.07 7.18
CA PHE A 215 9.65 4.80 7.91
C PHE A 215 8.62 4.26 6.91
N ALA A 216 8.35 2.96 6.92
CA ALA A 216 7.35 2.34 6.04
C ALA A 216 6.02 2.21 6.78
N LEU A 217 4.98 2.92 6.35
CA LEU A 217 3.69 2.98 7.05
C LEU A 217 2.64 2.06 6.43
N ASP A 218 1.75 1.55 7.28
CA ASP A 218 0.48 0.92 6.93
C ASP A 218 -0.67 1.94 7.02
N TYR A 219 -1.78 1.64 6.36
CA TYR A 219 -3.00 2.45 6.39
C TYR A 219 -4.25 1.55 6.30
N ARG A 220 -5.45 2.07 6.64
CA ARG A 220 -6.70 1.31 6.46
C ARG A 220 -6.93 1.00 4.97
N LEU A 221 -7.43 -0.19 4.68
CA LEU A 221 -7.72 -0.62 3.31
C LEU A 221 -9.16 -0.30 2.92
N LEU A 222 -9.39 0.04 1.65
CA LEU A 222 -10.73 0.37 1.14
C LEU A 222 -11.71 -0.77 1.36
N ASN A 223 -12.93 -0.40 1.74
CA ASN A 223 -14.05 -1.31 1.95
C ASN A 223 -13.79 -2.43 2.99
N ASP A 224 -12.73 -2.30 3.79
CA ASP A 224 -12.47 -3.21 4.90
C ASP A 224 -13.46 -2.91 6.04
N LEU A 225 -14.01 -3.97 6.62
CA LEU A 225 -15.03 -3.91 7.67
C LEU A 225 -14.42 -4.39 8.98
N ASP A 226 -14.61 -3.64 10.05
CA ASP A 226 -14.13 -4.07 11.37
C ASP A 226 -15.10 -5.06 12.05
N SER A 227 -14.61 -5.76 13.07
CA SER A 227 -15.44 -6.67 13.88
C SER A 227 -16.22 -5.93 14.98
N SER A 228 -15.97 -4.63 15.13
CA SER A 228 -16.60 -3.73 16.11
C SER A 228 -18.02 -3.32 15.72
N GLY A 229 -18.48 -3.69 14.52
CA GLY A 229 -19.83 -3.44 14.03
C GLY A 229 -19.92 -2.24 13.09
N ASN A 230 -18.79 -1.68 12.64
CA ASN A 230 -18.80 -0.72 11.55
C ASN A 230 -19.04 -1.47 10.22
N LEU A 231 -20.27 -1.38 9.73
CA LEU A 231 -20.67 -1.95 8.44
C LEU A 231 -20.45 -0.99 7.27
N VAL A 232 -19.86 0.19 7.52
CA VAL A 232 -19.45 1.14 6.50
C VAL A 232 -17.96 0.94 6.25
N GLY A 233 -17.62 0.44 5.07
CA GLY A 233 -16.24 0.20 4.69
C GLY A 233 -15.44 1.51 4.52
N ASN A 234 -14.13 1.43 4.75
CA ASN A 234 -13.26 2.60 4.65
C ASN A 234 -13.27 3.19 3.23
N SER A 235 -13.12 4.51 3.16
CA SER A 235 -13.02 5.26 1.91
C SER A 235 -11.59 5.74 1.63
N LEU A 236 -11.32 6.25 0.42
CA LEU A 236 -10.00 6.85 0.13
C LEU A 236 -9.72 8.10 1.00
N VAL A 237 -10.74 8.77 1.53
CA VAL A 237 -10.57 9.86 2.51
C VAL A 237 -9.91 9.31 3.77
N ASP A 238 -10.42 8.21 4.30
CA ASP A 238 -9.87 7.54 5.49
C ASP A 238 -8.40 7.16 5.30
N VAL A 239 -8.05 6.64 4.11
CA VAL A 239 -6.67 6.28 3.76
C VAL A 239 -5.75 7.50 3.76
N ILE A 240 -6.20 8.62 3.18
CA ILE A 240 -5.41 9.85 3.14
C ILE A 240 -5.24 10.44 4.55
N GLU A 241 -6.29 10.40 5.36
CA GLU A 241 -6.24 10.81 6.77
C GLU A 241 -5.25 9.96 7.58
N ASP A 242 -5.21 8.66 7.34
CA ASP A 242 -4.26 7.74 7.95
C ASP A 242 -2.81 8.08 7.58
N VAL A 243 -2.53 8.35 6.29
CA VAL A 243 -1.19 8.75 5.82
C VAL A 243 -0.74 10.05 6.47
N PHE A 244 -1.61 11.08 6.53
CA PHE A 244 -1.25 12.32 7.21
C PHE A 244 -1.07 12.12 8.73
N GLY A 245 -1.87 11.25 9.35
CA GLY A 245 -1.74 10.87 10.76
C GLY A 245 -0.41 10.19 11.06
N ALA A 246 -0.02 9.22 10.23
CA ALA A 246 1.26 8.54 10.31
C ALA A 246 2.43 9.52 10.16
N ILE A 247 2.40 10.43 9.18
CA ILE A 247 3.46 11.44 9.01
C ILE A 247 3.51 12.40 10.21
N ALA A 248 2.36 12.79 10.77
CA ALA A 248 2.31 13.60 11.98
C ALA A 248 2.98 12.88 13.15
N HIS A 249 2.72 11.58 13.31
CA HIS A 249 3.33 10.75 14.34
C HIS A 249 4.83 10.54 14.11
N ILE A 250 5.26 10.24 12.89
CA ILE A 250 6.68 10.10 12.51
C ILE A 250 7.41 11.41 12.82
N ARG A 251 6.88 12.57 12.43
CA ARG A 251 7.50 13.86 12.76
C ARG A 251 7.65 14.13 14.24
N LYS A 252 6.76 13.59 15.07
CA LYS A 252 6.84 13.74 16.53
C LYS A 252 7.91 12.83 17.14
N ASN A 253 8.17 11.67 16.52
CA ASN A 253 8.99 10.60 17.12
C ASN A 253 10.29 10.27 16.35
N ALA A 254 10.51 10.82 15.16
CA ALA A 254 11.63 10.45 14.27
C ALA A 254 13.01 10.56 14.96
N ALA A 255 13.18 11.54 15.86
CA ALA A 255 14.43 11.75 16.59
C ALA A 255 14.82 10.58 17.51
N GLU A 256 13.86 9.76 17.95
CA GLU A 256 14.10 8.54 18.71
C GLU A 256 14.90 7.51 17.90
N TYR A 257 14.69 7.50 16.59
CA TYR A 257 15.33 6.59 15.64
C TYR A 257 16.49 7.25 14.89
N GLY A 258 16.95 8.42 15.33
CA GLY A 258 18.03 9.17 14.69
C GLY A 258 17.61 10.00 13.47
N GLY A 259 16.31 10.07 13.15
CA GLY A 259 15.76 10.85 12.06
C GLY A 259 15.50 12.32 12.41
N ASP A 260 15.66 13.21 11.44
CA ASP A 260 15.34 14.64 11.52
C ASP A 260 13.89 14.88 11.06
N PRO A 261 12.98 15.32 11.95
CA PRO A 261 11.58 15.57 11.61
C PRO A 261 11.35 16.80 10.73
N GLY A 262 12.39 17.59 10.48
CA GLY A 262 12.40 18.77 9.61
C GLY A 262 12.87 18.50 8.18
N ARG A 263 13.41 17.31 7.88
CA ARG A 263 13.93 16.91 6.56
C ARG A 263 13.34 15.57 6.14
N LEU A 264 12.15 15.61 5.53
CA LEU A 264 11.45 14.42 5.04
C LEU A 264 11.52 14.33 3.52
N ALA A 265 11.89 13.15 3.03
CA ALA A 265 11.47 12.66 1.72
C ALA A 265 10.22 11.82 1.89
N VAL A 266 9.35 11.80 0.87
CA VAL A 266 8.18 10.90 0.82
C VAL A 266 8.21 10.12 -0.46
N THR A 267 7.98 8.82 -0.40
CA THR A 267 7.95 7.94 -1.57
C THR A 267 6.84 6.92 -1.43
N GLY A 268 6.47 6.35 -2.56
CA GLY A 268 5.53 5.25 -2.64
C GLY A 268 5.40 4.78 -4.07
N ASP A 269 4.71 3.67 -4.25
CA ASP A 269 4.53 3.04 -5.55
C ASP A 269 3.03 2.75 -5.81
N SER A 270 2.57 2.75 -7.06
CA SER A 270 1.17 2.46 -7.38
C SER A 270 0.18 3.33 -6.58
N ALA A 271 -0.71 2.72 -5.78
CA ALA A 271 -1.56 3.41 -4.82
C ALA A 271 -0.79 4.25 -3.77
N GLY A 272 0.35 3.76 -3.28
CA GLY A 272 1.26 4.52 -2.42
C GLY A 272 1.92 5.69 -3.15
N GLY A 273 2.12 5.57 -4.46
CA GLY A 273 2.57 6.66 -5.32
C GLY A 273 1.52 7.77 -5.44
N HIS A 274 0.24 7.42 -5.56
CA HIS A 274 -0.86 8.37 -5.42
C HIS A 274 -0.78 9.10 -4.07
N LEU A 275 -0.67 8.35 -2.97
CA LEU A 275 -0.62 8.92 -1.61
C LEU A 275 0.62 9.78 -1.36
N ALA A 276 1.79 9.42 -1.92
CA ALA A 276 2.99 10.25 -1.87
C ALA A 276 2.80 11.60 -2.61
N ALA A 277 2.11 11.58 -3.76
CA ALA A 277 1.73 12.81 -4.46
C ALA A 277 0.66 13.63 -3.71
N VAL A 278 -0.27 12.97 -3.00
CA VAL A 278 -1.22 13.64 -2.09
C VAL A 278 -0.44 14.38 -0.99
N VAL A 279 0.54 13.74 -0.37
CA VAL A 279 1.37 14.36 0.67
C VAL A 279 2.15 15.57 0.15
N ALA A 280 2.64 15.51 -1.09
CA ALA A 280 3.34 16.63 -1.72
C ALA A 280 2.39 17.79 -2.10
N ASN A 281 1.24 17.47 -2.69
CA ASN A 281 0.38 18.46 -3.36
C ASN A 281 -0.70 19.03 -2.43
N MET A 282 -1.26 18.18 -1.58
CA MET A 282 -2.52 18.40 -0.87
C MET A 282 -2.42 18.67 0.65
N PRO A 283 -1.26 18.95 1.30
CA PRO A 283 -1.26 19.20 2.75
C PRO A 283 -2.03 20.47 3.12
N HIS A 284 -2.28 21.37 2.17
CA HIS A 284 -3.15 22.54 2.35
C HIS A 284 -4.62 22.17 2.66
N MET A 285 -5.05 20.95 2.33
CA MET A 285 -6.39 20.42 2.62
C MET A 285 -6.49 19.76 4.00
N ILE A 286 -5.41 19.72 4.78
CA ILE A 286 -5.48 19.23 6.17
C ILE A 286 -6.34 20.22 6.99
N GLY A 287 -7.39 19.71 7.62
CA GLY A 287 -8.38 20.50 8.34
C GLY A 287 -9.39 19.63 9.09
N THR A 288 -10.39 20.26 9.70
CA THR A 288 -11.38 19.60 10.57
C THR A 288 -12.81 19.71 10.04
N GLY A 289 -12.98 20.33 8.87
CA GLY A 289 -14.28 20.51 8.21
C GLY A 289 -14.86 19.23 7.59
N GLY A 290 -14.08 18.14 7.54
CA GLY A 290 -14.48 16.86 6.97
C GLY A 290 -14.58 16.86 5.45
N PHE A 291 -15.03 15.73 4.91
CA PHE A 291 -15.12 15.47 3.48
C PHE A 291 -16.56 15.06 3.12
N ASP A 292 -17.42 16.03 2.81
CA ASP A 292 -18.88 15.84 2.68
C ASP A 292 -19.45 16.33 1.32
N GLY A 293 -18.58 16.58 0.34
CA GLY A 293 -18.95 17.06 -0.98
C GLY A 293 -19.17 18.57 -1.08
N MET A 294 -19.25 19.29 0.04
CA MET A 294 -19.16 20.76 0.12
C MET A 294 -17.85 21.21 0.75
N ASN A 295 -17.35 20.43 1.71
CA ASN A 295 -16.05 20.55 2.35
C ASN A 295 -15.16 19.40 1.91
N PHE A 296 -13.86 19.68 1.77
CA PHE A 296 -12.84 18.73 1.34
C PHE A 296 -11.60 18.89 2.21
N GLU A 297 -11.76 18.66 3.50
CA GLU A 297 -10.67 18.70 4.47
C GLU A 297 -10.39 17.31 5.02
N PHE A 298 -9.10 16.95 5.10
CA PHE A 298 -8.65 15.70 5.70
C PHE A 298 -8.29 15.94 7.15
N TRP A 299 -8.95 15.25 8.07
CA TRP A 299 -8.58 15.25 9.48
C TRP A 299 -7.59 14.11 9.74
N PRO A 300 -6.29 14.39 9.95
CA PRO A 300 -5.31 13.33 10.11
C PRO A 300 -5.66 12.40 11.29
N THR A 301 -5.66 11.08 11.03
CA THR A 301 -6.02 10.08 12.04
C THR A 301 -5.11 10.18 13.25
N GLY A 302 -5.69 10.11 14.45
CA GLY A 302 -4.95 10.19 15.72
C GLY A 302 -4.47 11.59 16.10
N VAL A 303 -4.80 12.63 15.34
CA VAL A 303 -4.43 14.03 15.64
C VAL A 303 -5.60 14.75 16.31
N ALA A 304 -5.35 15.41 17.45
CA ALA A 304 -6.38 16.19 18.12
C ALA A 304 -6.76 17.44 17.29
N GLU A 305 -8.02 17.86 17.37
CA GLU A 305 -8.54 19.04 16.62
C GLU A 305 -7.67 20.29 16.82
N SER A 306 -7.19 20.51 18.05
CA SER A 306 -6.32 21.64 18.41
C SER A 306 -4.93 21.59 17.77
N GLU A 307 -4.49 20.43 17.29
CA GLU A 307 -3.17 20.20 16.71
C GLU A 307 -3.18 20.25 15.17
N VAL A 308 -4.35 20.09 14.53
CA VAL A 308 -4.48 19.95 13.07
C VAL A 308 -3.81 21.10 12.30
N ALA A 309 -3.97 22.34 12.75
CA ALA A 309 -3.33 23.49 12.11
C ALA A 309 -1.79 23.45 12.19
N ALA A 310 -1.25 22.97 13.32
CA ALA A 310 0.19 22.81 13.52
C ALA A 310 0.74 21.62 12.73
N VAL A 311 0.00 20.52 12.64
CA VAL A 311 0.32 19.35 11.81
C VAL A 311 0.38 19.75 10.33
N ARG A 312 -0.65 20.44 9.81
CA ARG A 312 -0.66 20.98 8.45
C ARG A 312 0.60 21.77 8.14
N LYS A 313 0.89 22.78 8.96
CA LYS A 313 2.08 23.63 8.76
C LYS A 313 3.36 22.80 8.84
N GLY A 314 3.45 21.91 9.81
CA GLY A 314 4.63 21.09 10.02
C GLY A 314 4.91 20.13 8.86
N ILE A 315 3.89 19.50 8.28
CA ILE A 315 4.06 18.65 7.08
C ILE A 315 4.52 19.50 5.90
N MET A 316 3.86 20.63 5.64
CA MET A 316 4.26 21.56 4.57
C MET A 316 5.71 22.06 4.71
N ASP A 317 6.17 22.28 5.94
CA ASP A 317 7.52 22.78 6.20
C ASP A 317 8.58 21.67 6.14
N SER A 318 8.24 20.40 6.37
CA SER A 318 9.21 19.31 6.56
C SER A 318 9.40 18.42 5.34
N VAL A 319 8.37 18.26 4.49
CA VAL A 319 8.51 17.51 3.23
C VAL A 319 9.31 18.33 2.24
N LYS A 320 10.53 17.88 1.93
CA LYS A 320 11.50 18.58 1.07
C LYS A 320 11.49 18.06 -0.36
N VAL A 321 11.21 16.78 -0.53
CA VAL A 321 11.27 16.08 -1.81
C VAL A 321 10.27 14.92 -1.80
N ALA A 322 9.70 14.60 -2.95
CA ALA A 322 8.83 13.44 -3.11
C ALA A 322 9.27 12.55 -4.28
N ALA A 323 9.07 11.25 -4.18
CA ALA A 323 9.18 10.32 -5.28
C ALA A 323 7.90 9.47 -5.42
N PRO A 324 6.82 10.02 -6.00
CA PRO A 324 5.56 9.29 -6.21
C PRO A 324 5.66 8.08 -7.15
N SER A 325 6.82 7.85 -7.78
CA SER A 325 7.10 6.73 -8.68
C SER A 325 5.99 6.53 -9.72
N TYR A 326 5.39 5.34 -9.80
CA TYR A 326 4.30 5.02 -10.72
C TYR A 326 2.94 5.18 -10.02
N GLY A 327 2.62 6.40 -9.62
CA GLY A 327 1.36 6.72 -8.93
C GLY A 327 0.14 6.79 -9.83
N VAL A 328 -1.05 6.55 -9.26
CA VAL A 328 -2.32 6.90 -9.89
C VAL A 328 -2.62 8.38 -9.63
N PHE A 329 -2.39 9.27 -10.59
CA PHE A 329 -2.49 10.72 -10.31
C PHE A 329 -3.86 11.34 -10.57
N THR A 330 -4.71 10.64 -11.31
CA THR A 330 -6.08 11.06 -11.65
C THR A 330 -7.03 9.91 -11.41
N LEU A 331 -8.03 10.13 -10.55
CA LEU A 331 -9.15 9.24 -10.32
C LEU A 331 -10.30 9.61 -11.24
N ALA A 332 -11.10 8.62 -11.64
CA ALA A 332 -12.25 8.81 -12.51
C ALA A 332 -13.45 7.97 -12.04
N PRO A 333 -14.70 8.37 -12.35
CA PRO A 333 -15.90 7.62 -11.97
C PRO A 333 -15.88 6.13 -12.32
N ALA A 334 -15.33 5.77 -13.49
CA ALA A 334 -15.21 4.38 -13.91
C ALA A 334 -14.40 3.51 -12.93
N MET A 335 -13.44 4.09 -12.22
CA MET A 335 -12.66 3.36 -11.21
C MET A 335 -13.49 2.98 -9.99
N ALA A 336 -14.49 3.78 -9.61
CA ALA A 336 -15.36 3.48 -8.48
C ALA A 336 -16.34 2.33 -8.78
N GLU A 337 -16.63 2.06 -10.06
CA GLU A 337 -17.42 0.88 -10.45
C GLU A 337 -16.65 -0.42 -10.19
N GLU A 338 -15.32 -0.38 -10.32
CA GLU A 338 -14.42 -1.52 -10.19
C GLU A 338 -13.81 -1.64 -8.78
N MET A 339 -13.75 -0.52 -8.05
CA MET A 339 -13.15 -0.42 -6.71
C MET A 339 -14.16 0.17 -5.72
N PRO A 340 -15.05 -0.66 -5.15
CA PRO A 340 -15.94 -0.25 -4.07
C PRO A 340 -15.14 0.36 -2.91
N GLY A 341 -15.62 1.47 -2.35
CA GLY A 341 -14.93 2.21 -1.29
C GLY A 341 -14.00 3.31 -1.79
N LEU A 342 -13.72 3.43 -3.09
CA LEU A 342 -12.89 4.55 -3.58
C LEU A 342 -13.46 5.92 -3.18
N ILE A 343 -14.79 6.05 -3.23
CA ILE A 343 -15.57 7.11 -2.59
C ILE A 343 -16.74 6.46 -1.83
N PRO A 344 -17.26 7.06 -0.75
CA PRO A 344 -18.42 6.54 -0.05
C PRO A 344 -19.69 6.69 -0.90
N ALA A 345 -20.77 6.03 -0.51
CA ALA A 345 -22.01 5.96 -1.29
C ALA A 345 -22.67 7.34 -1.50
N GLU A 346 -22.47 8.26 -0.55
CA GLU A 346 -22.89 9.66 -0.59
C GLU A 346 -21.96 10.57 -1.42
N GLY A 347 -20.82 10.04 -1.86
CA GLY A 347 -19.86 10.76 -2.69
C GLY A 347 -20.46 11.19 -4.03
N ASN A 348 -19.91 12.27 -4.60
CA ASN A 348 -20.32 12.80 -5.89
C ASN A 348 -19.12 12.95 -6.84
N GLU A 349 -19.38 13.34 -8.09
CA GLU A 349 -18.33 13.44 -9.12
C GLU A 349 -17.17 14.40 -8.73
N ALA A 350 -17.43 15.41 -7.89
CA ALA A 350 -16.38 16.33 -7.43
C ALA A 350 -15.33 15.62 -6.56
N TRP A 351 -15.67 14.54 -5.86
CA TRP A 351 -14.73 13.79 -5.02
C TRP A 351 -13.54 13.25 -5.81
N PHE A 352 -13.76 12.76 -7.03
CA PHE A 352 -12.67 12.27 -7.86
C PHE A 352 -11.64 13.35 -8.13
N ALA A 353 -12.08 14.57 -8.42
CA ALA A 353 -11.17 15.70 -8.59
C ALA A 353 -10.45 16.02 -7.27
N GLN A 354 -11.15 16.05 -6.13
CA GLN A 354 -10.58 16.42 -4.83
C GLN A 354 -9.66 15.37 -4.22
N LEU A 355 -9.75 14.11 -4.68
CA LEU A 355 -8.89 13.01 -4.28
C LEU A 355 -7.75 12.76 -5.29
N SER A 356 -7.73 13.49 -6.41
CA SER A 356 -6.70 13.36 -7.46
C SER A 356 -5.57 14.36 -7.25
N PRO A 357 -4.34 13.96 -6.92
CA PRO A 357 -3.23 14.90 -6.74
C PRO A 357 -2.93 15.71 -8.02
N MET A 358 -3.30 15.24 -9.21
CA MET A 358 -3.22 15.98 -10.48
C MET A 358 -3.97 17.32 -10.45
N THR A 359 -5.14 17.40 -9.81
CA THR A 359 -5.96 18.61 -9.79
C THR A 359 -5.47 19.64 -8.77
N HIS A 360 -4.59 19.21 -7.85
CA HIS A 360 -4.04 20.01 -6.77
C HIS A 360 -2.59 20.44 -7.01
N ILE A 361 -2.16 20.51 -8.28
CA ILE A 361 -0.90 21.12 -8.69
C ILE A 361 -1.11 22.65 -8.80
N PRO A 362 -0.61 23.48 -7.86
CA PRO A 362 -0.68 24.93 -7.98
C PRO A 362 0.37 25.43 -8.97
N ASN A 363 0.18 26.65 -9.49
CA ASN A 363 1.28 27.36 -10.13
C ASN A 363 2.41 27.59 -9.11
N ALA A 364 3.67 27.42 -9.53
CA ALA A 364 4.83 27.59 -8.65
C ALA A 364 4.99 29.03 -8.12
N SER A 365 4.36 30.01 -8.77
CA SER A 365 4.25 31.39 -8.28
C SER A 365 3.28 31.55 -7.10
N GLU A 366 2.29 30.66 -6.96
CA GLU A 366 1.31 30.66 -5.88
C GLU A 366 1.80 29.84 -4.70
N ARG A 367 2.29 28.62 -4.97
CA ARG A 367 2.86 27.73 -3.99
C ARG A 367 3.86 26.80 -4.66
N ARG A 368 5.10 26.79 -4.17
CA ARG A 368 6.09 25.80 -4.60
C ARG A 368 5.79 24.47 -3.94
N LEU A 369 5.77 23.41 -4.74
CA LEU A 369 5.73 22.04 -4.26
C LEU A 369 7.16 21.53 -4.03
N PRO A 370 7.35 20.52 -3.16
CA PRO A 370 8.58 19.73 -3.14
C PRO A 370 8.93 19.23 -4.55
N PRO A 371 10.20 19.21 -4.98
CA PRO A 371 10.59 18.55 -6.22
C PRO A 371 10.11 17.10 -6.23
N GLN A 372 9.61 16.64 -7.38
CA GLN A 372 9.03 15.29 -7.49
C GLN A 372 9.72 14.44 -8.56
N GLN A 373 10.03 13.18 -8.26
CA GLN A 373 10.49 12.22 -9.26
C GLN A 373 9.45 11.12 -9.45
N CYS A 374 9.05 10.90 -10.70
CA CYS A 374 8.16 9.82 -11.07
C CYS A 374 8.93 8.81 -11.93
N GLN A 375 8.77 7.54 -11.61
CA GLN A 375 9.40 6.42 -12.30
C GLN A 375 8.34 5.40 -12.70
N ILE A 376 8.41 4.81 -13.88
CA ILE A 376 7.41 3.85 -14.36
C ILE A 376 8.04 2.77 -15.25
N GLY A 377 7.56 1.53 -15.12
CA GLY A 377 7.94 0.44 -16.02
C GLY A 377 7.47 0.67 -17.45
N SER A 378 8.35 0.51 -18.44
CA SER A 378 7.96 0.67 -19.85
C SER A 378 6.94 -0.37 -20.32
N GLU A 379 6.81 -1.48 -19.60
CA GLU A 379 5.90 -2.60 -19.88
C GLU A 379 4.81 -2.74 -18.80
N ASP A 380 4.56 -1.70 -18.02
CA ASP A 380 3.55 -1.70 -16.96
C ASP A 380 2.14 -1.96 -17.54
N PRO A 381 1.48 -3.07 -17.18
CA PRO A 381 0.17 -3.42 -17.71
C PRO A 381 -0.99 -2.75 -16.96
N ILE A 382 -0.73 -2.09 -15.82
CA ILE A 382 -1.73 -1.50 -14.93
C ILE A 382 -1.77 0.01 -15.13
N ILE A 383 -0.62 0.67 -15.04
CA ILE A 383 -0.50 2.11 -15.18
C ILE A 383 0.27 2.41 -16.47
N PRO A 384 -0.38 2.98 -17.50
CA PRO A 384 0.32 3.28 -18.74
C PRO A 384 1.37 4.38 -18.50
N PRO A 385 2.59 4.27 -19.06
CA PRO A 385 3.63 5.30 -18.94
C PRO A 385 3.15 6.72 -19.29
N ALA A 386 2.24 6.84 -20.26
CA ALA A 386 1.63 8.10 -20.65
C ALA A 386 0.87 8.82 -19.51
N ALA A 387 0.30 8.09 -18.55
CA ALA A 387 -0.37 8.69 -17.40
C ALA A 387 0.64 9.37 -16.46
N VAL A 388 1.77 8.71 -16.19
CA VAL A 388 2.86 9.25 -15.38
C VAL A 388 3.54 10.43 -16.07
N GLN A 389 3.80 10.31 -17.38
CA GLN A 389 4.30 11.42 -18.20
C GLN A 389 3.36 12.63 -18.16
N GLY A 390 2.05 12.40 -18.23
CA GLY A 390 1.04 13.46 -18.14
C GLY A 390 1.09 14.22 -16.81
N TYR A 391 1.32 13.53 -15.70
CA TYR A 391 1.47 14.16 -14.39
C TYR A 391 2.76 14.98 -14.27
N VAL A 392 3.89 14.44 -14.72
CA VAL A 392 5.16 15.17 -14.76
C VAL A 392 5.04 16.42 -15.64
N ALA A 393 4.43 16.30 -16.82
CA ALA A 393 4.21 17.43 -17.72
C ALA A 393 3.30 18.51 -17.07
N ALA A 394 2.30 18.11 -16.29
CA ALA A 394 1.45 19.05 -15.56
C ALA A 394 2.23 19.80 -14.46
N LEU A 395 3.10 19.12 -13.72
CA LEU A 395 4.02 19.74 -12.75
C LEU A 395 4.93 20.76 -13.45
N GLU A 396 5.58 20.37 -14.54
CA GLU A 396 6.48 21.24 -15.31
C GLU A 396 5.74 22.45 -15.89
N GLN A 397 4.53 22.26 -16.43
CA GLN A 397 3.70 23.33 -16.97
C GLN A 397 3.30 24.35 -15.90
N ALA A 398 3.06 23.89 -14.67
CA ALA A 398 2.81 24.73 -13.51
C ALA A 398 4.10 25.39 -12.96
N GLY A 399 5.26 25.11 -13.53
CA GLY A 399 6.56 25.64 -13.12
C GLY A 399 7.17 24.95 -11.89
N GLN A 400 6.68 23.76 -11.54
CA GLN A 400 7.21 22.93 -10.46
C GLN A 400 8.41 22.13 -10.96
N ALA A 401 9.30 21.74 -10.04
CA ALA A 401 10.44 20.87 -10.36
C ALA A 401 9.97 19.42 -10.40
N ALA A 402 10.17 18.74 -11.53
CA ALA A 402 9.82 17.34 -11.68
C ALA A 402 10.86 16.59 -12.53
N GLU A 403 10.99 15.29 -12.30
CA GLU A 403 11.84 14.38 -13.07
C GLU A 403 11.03 13.13 -13.46
N TYR A 404 11.12 12.72 -14.74
CA TYR A 404 10.52 11.50 -15.26
C TYR A 404 11.59 10.47 -15.59
N ILE A 405 11.41 9.24 -15.13
CA ILE A 405 12.23 8.08 -15.50
C ILE A 405 11.32 6.99 -16.03
N GLU A 406 11.61 6.50 -17.23
CA GLU A 406 11.03 5.27 -17.73
C GLU A 406 12.02 4.12 -17.53
N VAL A 407 11.55 3.02 -16.95
CA VAL A 407 12.33 1.85 -16.56
C VAL A 407 12.19 0.78 -17.66
N PRO A 408 13.20 0.58 -18.52
CA PRO A 408 13.06 -0.29 -19.69
C PRO A 408 12.84 -1.75 -19.31
N GLY A 409 11.81 -2.36 -19.89
CA GLY A 409 11.45 -3.77 -19.71
C GLY A 409 10.85 -4.12 -18.34
N ALA A 410 10.66 -3.14 -17.46
CA ALA A 410 10.03 -3.40 -16.17
C ALA A 410 8.51 -3.41 -16.30
N SER A 411 7.90 -4.39 -15.60
CA SER A 411 6.46 -4.46 -15.35
C SER A 411 6.09 -3.59 -14.13
N HIS A 412 4.83 -3.63 -13.69
CA HIS A 412 4.38 -3.01 -12.45
C HIS A 412 5.07 -3.64 -11.21
N ALA A 413 5.05 -2.92 -10.08
CA ALA A 413 5.43 -3.45 -8.75
C ALA A 413 6.90 -3.91 -8.60
N TYR A 414 7.85 -3.30 -9.32
CA TYR A 414 9.27 -3.69 -9.24
C TYR A 414 9.97 -3.22 -7.95
N PHE A 415 9.29 -2.46 -7.09
CA PHE A 415 9.74 -2.08 -5.76
C PHE A 415 9.23 -2.99 -4.63
N ASP A 416 8.29 -3.90 -4.92
CA ASP A 416 7.70 -4.79 -3.93
C ASP A 416 8.73 -5.78 -3.35
N TRP A 417 8.56 -6.09 -2.07
CA TRP A 417 9.22 -7.18 -1.38
C TRP A 417 8.16 -8.13 -0.80
N LYS A 418 8.23 -9.42 -1.13
CA LYS A 418 7.34 -10.45 -0.57
C LYS A 418 8.16 -11.68 -0.22
N PRO A 419 7.65 -12.61 0.60
CA PRO A 419 8.25 -13.91 0.82
C PRO A 419 8.03 -14.83 -0.41
N ASP A 420 8.33 -14.31 -1.59
CA ASP A 420 8.22 -14.94 -2.89
C ASP A 420 9.53 -14.72 -3.67
N PRO A 421 10.26 -15.78 -4.07
CA PRO A 421 11.55 -15.64 -4.74
C PRO A 421 11.51 -14.88 -6.07
N MET A 422 10.38 -14.88 -6.77
CA MET A 422 10.22 -14.15 -8.03
C MET A 422 10.14 -12.65 -7.75
N VAL A 423 9.31 -12.23 -6.79
CA VAL A 423 9.19 -10.83 -6.37
C VAL A 423 10.52 -10.31 -5.83
N GLN A 424 11.18 -11.07 -4.94
CA GLN A 424 12.51 -10.73 -4.44
C GLN A 424 13.55 -10.65 -5.57
N GLY A 425 13.46 -11.53 -6.56
CA GLY A 425 14.31 -11.51 -7.75
C GLY A 425 14.16 -10.21 -8.54
N VAL A 426 12.92 -9.77 -8.80
CA VAL A 426 12.60 -8.51 -9.49
C VAL A 426 13.08 -7.31 -8.69
N PHE A 427 12.85 -7.29 -7.38
CA PHE A 427 13.37 -6.23 -6.51
C PHE A 427 14.89 -6.15 -6.59
N ASN A 428 15.58 -7.29 -6.49
CA ASN A 428 17.04 -7.33 -6.52
C ASN A 428 17.63 -6.92 -7.88
N SER A 429 17.00 -7.28 -9.00
CA SER A 429 17.50 -6.93 -10.34
C SER A 429 17.14 -5.51 -10.77
N THR A 430 15.92 -5.08 -10.48
CA THR A 430 15.32 -3.85 -11.01
C THR A 430 15.09 -2.84 -9.89
N GLY A 431 14.34 -3.21 -8.85
CA GLY A 431 14.02 -2.33 -7.72
C GLY A 431 15.24 -1.64 -7.11
N LYS A 432 16.27 -2.40 -6.72
CA LYS A 432 17.53 -1.86 -6.16
C LYS A 432 18.24 -0.89 -7.10
N THR A 433 18.17 -1.11 -8.41
CA THR A 433 18.82 -0.23 -9.39
C THR A 433 18.11 1.12 -9.43
N TYR A 434 16.79 1.12 -9.50
CA TYR A 434 15.99 2.34 -9.65
C TYR A 434 15.72 3.07 -8.32
N LEU A 435 15.86 2.35 -7.21
CA LEU A 435 15.96 2.95 -5.88
C LEU A 435 17.21 3.83 -5.75
N LYS A 436 18.32 3.50 -6.43
CA LYS A 436 19.51 4.39 -6.45
C LYS A 436 19.25 5.71 -7.17
N GLU A 437 18.44 5.70 -8.23
CA GLU A 437 18.02 6.93 -8.92
C GLU A 437 17.09 7.79 -8.05
N MET A 438 16.23 7.14 -7.26
CA MET A 438 15.41 7.81 -6.25
C MET A 438 16.27 8.44 -5.15
N ILE A 439 17.24 7.69 -4.61
CA ILE A 439 18.18 8.19 -3.60
C ILE A 439 19.02 9.34 -4.15
N ARG A 440 19.50 9.26 -5.41
CA ARG A 440 20.20 10.36 -6.09
C ARG A 440 19.35 11.63 -6.13
N PHE A 441 18.06 11.48 -6.42
CA PHE A 441 17.12 12.58 -6.43
C PHE A 441 16.91 13.17 -5.03
N PHE A 442 16.79 12.34 -4.00
CA PHE A 442 16.72 12.81 -2.61
C PHE A 442 17.99 13.54 -2.16
N ASP A 443 19.17 12.97 -2.42
CA ASP A 443 20.48 13.57 -2.11
C ASP A 443 20.62 15.00 -2.68
N SER A 444 19.96 15.27 -3.80
CA SER A 444 20.03 16.56 -4.51
C SER A 444 19.04 17.61 -3.98
N ASN A 445 18.04 17.23 -3.18
CA ASN A 445 16.89 18.07 -2.86
C ASN A 445 16.50 18.14 -1.37
N ILE A 446 17.08 17.31 -0.49
CA ILE A 446 16.65 17.18 0.93
C ILE A 446 17.36 18.11 1.93
#